data_AF-A0A3A8FC53-F1
#
_entry.id   AF-A0A3A8FC53-F1
#
_cell.length_a   1.000
_cell.length_b   1.000
_cell.length_c   1.000
_cell.angle_alpha   90.00
_cell.angle_beta   90.00
_cell.angle_gamma   90.00
#
_symmetry.space_group_name_H-M   'P 1'
#
loop_
_entity.id
_entity.type
_entity.pdbx_description
1 polymer ?
#
loop_
_entity_poly.entity_id
_entity_poly.type
_entity_poly.pdbx_seq_one_letter_code
_entity_poly.pdbx_strand_id
1 'polypeptide(L)'
;LCNKTDGGYGLYSAQHGRLNAAAQYHRASALESASWGIGQVMGYHWKSLGYESLQAFINAMYKDEASQLEAMCRYIKVNGLVNSLKNKDWKAFARGYNGSAYAKNNYDVKLGNAYKKWSVK
;
A
#
# COMPACT_ATOMS: atom_id res chain seq x y z
N LEU A 1 -6.82 -8.20 -16.63
CA LEU A 1 -7.19 -8.06 -15.20
C LEU A 1 -6.40 -9.04 -14.36
N CYS A 2 -6.48 -10.34 -14.64
CA CYS A 2 -5.65 -11.37 -14.00
C CYS A 2 -4.55 -11.86 -14.96
N ASN A 3 -3.27 -11.75 -14.58
CA ASN A 3 -2.12 -12.18 -15.37
C ASN A 3 -0.99 -12.65 -14.42
N LYS A 4 -0.08 -13.50 -14.91
CA LYS A 4 1.10 -13.97 -14.18
C LYS A 4 2.22 -12.91 -14.11
N THR A 5 2.19 -11.92 -14.98
CA THR A 5 3.11 -10.79 -14.99
C THR A 5 2.42 -9.53 -14.48
N ASP A 6 3.15 -8.71 -13.74
CA ASP A 6 2.71 -7.40 -13.30
C ASP A 6 2.66 -6.40 -14.47
N GLY A 7 1.90 -5.31 -14.31
CA GLY A 7 1.77 -4.26 -15.34
C GLY A 7 0.39 -4.12 -15.96
N GLY A 8 0.37 -3.44 -17.12
CA GLY A 8 -0.87 -3.13 -17.84
C GLY A 8 -1.81 -2.22 -17.04
N TYR A 9 -1.27 -1.36 -16.16
CA TYR A 9 -2.06 -0.58 -15.22
C TYR A 9 -2.99 0.41 -15.94
N GLY A 10 -2.53 1.05 -17.01
CA GLY A 10 -3.28 2.09 -17.70
C GLY A 10 -3.37 3.39 -16.89
N LEU A 11 -4.35 4.23 -17.21
CA LEU A 11 -4.54 5.53 -16.56
C LEU A 11 -5.06 5.39 -15.13
N TYR A 12 -4.71 6.35 -14.26
CA TYR A 12 -5.23 6.40 -12.89
C TYR A 12 -6.77 6.45 -12.87
N SER A 13 -7.37 7.26 -13.73
CA SER A 13 -8.83 7.38 -13.89
C SER A 13 -9.52 6.06 -14.27
N ALA A 14 -8.78 5.11 -14.85
CA ALA A 14 -9.32 3.81 -15.25
C ALA A 14 -9.32 2.77 -14.11
N GLN A 15 -8.62 3.00 -12.99
CA GLN A 15 -8.44 1.95 -11.96
C GLN A 15 -9.75 1.51 -11.32
N HIS A 16 -10.68 2.43 -11.04
CA HIS A 16 -12.00 2.07 -10.49
C HIS A 16 -12.80 1.20 -11.45
N GLY A 17 -12.77 1.51 -12.76
CA GLY A 17 -13.41 0.68 -13.77
C GLY A 17 -12.79 -0.72 -13.86
N ARG A 18 -11.45 -0.81 -13.79
CA ARG A 18 -10.73 -2.10 -13.78
C ARG A 18 -11.05 -2.93 -12.54
N LEU A 19 -11.09 -2.31 -11.36
CA LEU A 19 -11.47 -2.97 -10.12
C LEU A 19 -12.92 -3.47 -10.18
N ASN A 20 -13.84 -2.64 -10.68
CA ASN A 20 -15.24 -3.04 -10.85
C ASN A 20 -15.34 -4.26 -11.78
N ALA A 21 -14.66 -4.24 -12.92
CA ALA A 21 -14.63 -5.37 -13.85
C ALA A 21 -14.03 -6.64 -13.20
N ALA A 22 -12.94 -6.52 -12.42
CA ALA A 22 -12.38 -7.66 -11.69
C ALA A 22 -13.35 -8.21 -10.63
N ALA A 23 -14.06 -7.33 -9.94
CA ALA A 23 -15.02 -7.72 -8.90
C ALA A 23 -16.24 -8.47 -9.45
N GLN A 24 -16.58 -8.31 -10.73
CA GLN A 24 -17.61 -9.12 -11.41
C GLN A 24 -17.19 -10.59 -11.54
N TYR A 25 -15.89 -10.90 -11.58
CA TYR A 25 -15.41 -12.29 -11.63
C TYR A 25 -15.30 -12.92 -10.24
N HIS A 26 -14.61 -12.23 -9.33
CA HIS A 26 -14.49 -12.66 -7.95
C HIS A 26 -14.19 -11.47 -7.05
N ARG A 27 -15.21 -11.02 -6.31
CA ARG A 27 -15.14 -9.80 -5.51
C ARG A 27 -14.00 -9.81 -4.50
N ALA A 28 -13.84 -10.89 -3.73
CA ALA A 28 -12.84 -10.94 -2.68
C ALA A 28 -11.42 -10.82 -3.25
N SER A 29 -11.08 -11.64 -4.25
CA SER A 29 -9.75 -11.58 -4.88
C SER A 29 -9.50 -10.25 -5.57
N ALA A 30 -10.52 -9.63 -6.19
CA ALA A 30 -10.37 -8.31 -6.80
C ALA A 30 -9.99 -7.24 -5.76
N LEU A 31 -10.70 -7.19 -4.63
CA LEU A 31 -10.45 -6.23 -3.56
C LEU A 31 -9.11 -6.51 -2.85
N GLU A 32 -8.75 -7.78 -2.65
CA GLU A 32 -7.47 -8.19 -2.07
C GLU A 32 -6.28 -7.86 -2.98
N SER A 33 -6.48 -7.93 -4.31
CA SER A 33 -5.44 -7.63 -5.31
C SER A 33 -5.19 -6.14 -5.57
N ALA A 34 -5.97 -5.26 -4.96
CA ALA A 34 -5.82 -3.80 -5.11
C ALA A 34 -5.07 -3.18 -3.92
N SER A 35 -4.32 -2.12 -4.18
CA SER A 35 -3.79 -1.21 -3.16
C SER A 35 -4.83 -0.14 -2.82
N TRP A 36 -4.92 0.23 -1.55
CA TRP A 36 -5.94 1.15 -1.05
C TRP A 36 -5.36 2.35 -0.29
N GLY A 37 -6.04 3.48 -0.45
CA GLY A 37 -5.76 4.73 0.28
C GLY A 37 -4.40 5.37 -0.03
N ILE A 38 -4.11 6.44 0.72
CA ILE A 38 -2.85 7.21 0.61
C ILE A 38 -1.60 6.35 0.85
N GLY A 39 -1.70 5.33 1.70
CA GLY A 39 -0.59 4.41 2.00
C GLY A 39 -0.39 3.31 0.96
N GLN A 40 -1.31 3.17 -0.01
CA GLN A 40 -1.29 2.10 -1.01
C GLN A 40 -1.14 0.70 -0.39
N VAL A 41 -1.85 0.45 0.72
CA VAL A 41 -1.80 -0.84 1.43
C VAL A 41 -2.59 -1.88 0.63
N MET A 42 -1.99 -3.04 0.35
CA MET A 42 -2.65 -4.09 -0.41
C MET A 42 -3.79 -4.75 0.38
N GLY A 43 -4.92 -4.98 -0.30
CA GLY A 43 -6.13 -5.52 0.33
C GLY A 43 -5.92 -6.89 0.98
N TYR A 44 -5.07 -7.75 0.42
CA TYR A 44 -4.77 -9.07 0.98
C TYR A 44 -4.13 -9.02 2.39
N HIS A 45 -3.68 -7.85 2.85
CA HIS A 45 -3.18 -7.69 4.21
C HIS A 45 -4.27 -7.54 5.28
N TRP A 46 -5.55 -7.38 4.92
CA TRP A 46 -6.63 -7.08 5.87
C TRP A 46 -6.58 -7.93 7.14
N LYS A 47 -6.37 -9.25 6.99
CA LYS A 47 -6.32 -10.20 8.11
C LYS A 47 -5.09 -9.99 8.98
N SER A 48 -3.90 -9.86 8.37
CA SER A 48 -2.65 -9.58 9.09
C SER A 48 -2.64 -8.24 9.82
N LEU A 49 -3.43 -7.27 9.33
CA LEU A 49 -3.59 -5.96 9.94
C LEU A 49 -4.68 -5.92 11.03
N GLY A 50 -5.30 -7.08 11.32
CA GLY A 50 -6.29 -7.22 12.39
C GLY A 50 -7.66 -6.63 12.05
N TYR A 51 -8.03 -6.56 10.78
CA TYR A 51 -9.42 -6.29 10.39
C TYR A 51 -10.25 -7.56 10.50
N GLU A 52 -11.50 -7.44 10.94
CA GLU A 52 -12.40 -8.59 11.13
C GLU A 52 -12.81 -9.25 9.80
N SER A 53 -12.85 -8.47 8.73
CA SER A 53 -13.14 -8.96 7.38
C SER A 53 -12.51 -8.04 6.33
N LEU A 54 -12.42 -8.55 5.10
CA LEU A 54 -12.07 -7.75 3.93
C LEU A 54 -13.00 -6.54 3.77
N GLN A 55 -14.31 -6.72 3.96
CA GLN A 55 -15.27 -5.61 3.85
C GLN A 55 -15.05 -4.54 4.92
N ALA A 56 -14.65 -4.92 6.14
CA ALA A 56 -14.29 -3.96 7.19
C ALA A 56 -13.06 -3.13 6.81
N PHE A 57 -12.04 -3.77 6.25
CA PHE A 57 -10.88 -3.07 5.69
C PHE A 57 -11.28 -2.10 4.57
N ILE A 58 -12.09 -2.54 3.61
CA ILE A 58 -12.57 -1.67 2.52
C ILE A 58 -13.37 -0.48 3.04
N ASN A 59 -14.28 -0.70 3.99
CA ASN A 59 -15.05 0.38 4.62
C ASN A 59 -14.13 1.41 5.28
N ALA A 60 -13.07 0.98 5.97
CA ALA A 60 -12.07 1.87 6.54
C ALA A 60 -11.35 2.69 5.45
N MET A 61 -11.03 2.09 4.31
CA MET A 61 -10.36 2.79 3.21
C MET A 61 -11.26 3.84 2.54
N TYR A 62 -12.58 3.63 2.51
CA TYR A 62 -13.55 4.59 1.99
C TYR A 62 -13.94 5.70 2.99
N LYS A 63 -13.73 5.48 4.29
CA LYS A 63 -14.22 6.36 5.34
C LYS A 63 -13.53 7.72 5.33
N ASP A 64 -12.22 7.74 5.52
CA ASP A 64 -11.42 8.96 5.64
C ASP A 64 -9.91 8.68 5.51
N GLU A 65 -9.12 9.73 5.31
CA GLU A 65 -7.66 9.64 5.22
C GLU A 65 -7.01 9.17 6.53
N ALA A 66 -7.63 9.45 7.68
CA ALA A 66 -7.12 9.00 8.98
C ALA A 66 -7.14 7.47 9.09
N SER A 67 -8.20 6.83 8.61
CA SER A 67 -8.35 5.37 8.55
C SER A 67 -7.38 4.74 7.56
N GLN A 68 -7.12 5.42 6.43
CA GLN A 68 -6.10 5.01 5.47
C GLN A 68 -4.69 5.09 6.06
N LEU A 69 -4.38 6.16 6.80
CA LEU A 69 -3.13 6.32 7.53
C LEU A 69 -2.99 5.25 8.62
N GLU A 70 -4.08 4.94 9.33
CA GLU A 70 -4.07 3.89 10.35
C GLU A 70 -3.70 2.52 9.75
N ALA A 71 -4.26 2.15 8.60
CA ALA A 71 -3.89 0.92 7.90
C ALA A 71 -2.39 0.90 7.52
N MET A 72 -1.86 2.02 7.03
CA MET A 72 -0.43 2.17 6.77
C MET A 72 0.41 2.00 8.05
N CYS A 73 0.00 2.61 9.17
CA CYS A 73 0.69 2.44 10.45
C CYS A 73 0.63 0.99 10.97
N ARG A 74 -0.50 0.32 10.84
CA ARG A 74 -0.64 -1.11 11.17
C ARG A 74 0.32 -1.94 10.32
N TYR A 75 0.40 -1.67 9.01
CA TYR A 75 1.30 -2.37 8.09
C TYR A 75 2.77 -2.17 8.46
N ILE A 76 3.18 -0.95 8.78
CA ILE A 76 4.53 -0.62 9.25
C ILE A 76 4.87 -1.41 10.53
N LYS A 77 3.94 -1.50 11.48
CA LYS A 77 4.13 -2.22 12.74
C LYS A 77 4.24 -3.73 12.53
N VAL A 78 3.28 -4.33 11.83
CA VAL A 78 3.20 -5.78 11.60
C VAL A 78 4.42 -6.31 10.84
N ASN A 79 4.96 -5.51 9.91
CA ASN A 79 6.14 -5.88 9.13
C ASN A 79 7.48 -5.44 9.76
N GLY A 80 7.48 -4.98 11.02
CA GLY A 80 8.71 -4.64 11.75
C GLY A 80 9.47 -3.41 11.21
N LEU A 81 8.80 -2.54 10.44
CA LEU A 81 9.43 -1.44 9.71
C LEU A 81 9.63 -0.17 10.58
N VAL A 82 9.13 -0.18 11.81
CA VAL A 82 9.21 0.95 12.74
C VAL A 82 10.66 1.36 12.99
N ASN A 83 11.56 0.41 13.20
CA ASN A 83 12.96 0.70 13.49
C ASN A 83 13.68 1.27 12.27
N SER A 84 13.39 0.79 11.07
CA SER A 84 13.94 1.37 9.83
C SER A 84 13.53 2.83 9.66
N LEU A 85 12.28 3.19 9.96
CA LEU A 85 11.84 4.59 9.96
C LEU A 85 12.57 5.44 11.01
N LYS A 86 12.61 4.96 12.27
CA LYS A 86 13.26 5.68 13.38
C LYS A 86 14.74 5.94 13.10
N ASN A 87 15.43 4.93 12.56
CA ASN A 87 16.85 4.99 12.24
C ASN A 87 17.13 5.68 10.89
N LYS A 88 16.09 6.15 10.17
CA LYS A 88 16.22 6.77 8.85
C LYS A 88 16.90 5.85 7.83
N ASP A 89 16.76 4.54 8.00
CA ASP A 89 17.23 3.53 7.06
C ASP A 89 16.24 3.39 5.92
N TRP A 90 16.33 4.32 4.96
CA TRP A 90 15.42 4.41 3.84
C TRP A 90 15.49 3.20 2.91
N LYS A 91 16.64 2.52 2.84
CA LYS A 91 16.81 1.31 2.03
C LYS A 91 16.07 0.14 2.68
N ALA A 92 16.30 -0.12 3.97
CA ALA A 92 15.60 -1.18 4.68
C ALA A 92 14.08 -0.91 4.71
N PHE A 93 13.68 0.34 4.97
CA PHE A 93 12.27 0.71 4.96
C PHE A 93 11.65 0.53 3.57
N ALA A 94 12.27 1.05 2.51
CA ALA A 94 11.72 0.94 1.16
C ALA A 94 11.63 -0.52 0.69
N ARG A 95 12.64 -1.35 1.02
CA ARG A 95 12.62 -2.78 0.73
C ARG A 95 11.51 -3.52 1.46
N GLY A 96 11.32 -3.24 2.75
CA GLY A 96 10.29 -3.87 3.55
C GLY A 96 8.87 -3.42 3.17
N TYR A 97 8.71 -2.14 2.78
CA TYR A 97 7.41 -1.60 2.44
C TYR A 97 6.99 -1.92 0.99
N ASN A 98 7.89 -1.76 0.02
CA ASN A 98 7.60 -1.85 -1.42
C ASN A 98 8.11 -3.16 -2.06
N GLY A 99 8.75 -4.03 -1.28
CA GLY A 99 9.32 -5.29 -1.76
C GLY A 99 10.75 -5.18 -2.30
N SER A 100 11.31 -6.32 -2.71
CA SER A 100 12.71 -6.45 -3.16
C SER A 100 13.05 -5.57 -4.38
N ALA A 101 12.06 -5.28 -5.23
CA ALA A 101 12.20 -4.46 -6.42
C ALA A 101 12.10 -2.94 -6.15
N TYR A 102 12.06 -2.50 -4.89
CA TYR A 102 11.87 -1.08 -4.52
C TYR A 102 12.82 -0.11 -5.25
N ALA A 103 14.06 -0.55 -5.48
CA ALA A 103 15.11 0.26 -6.10
C ALA A 103 14.77 0.64 -7.55
N LYS A 104 14.00 -0.18 -8.28
CA LYS A 104 13.55 0.13 -9.65
C LYS A 104 12.74 1.43 -9.72
N ASN A 105 12.06 1.78 -8.63
CA ASN A 105 11.23 2.98 -8.51
C ASN A 105 11.89 4.09 -7.67
N ASN A 106 13.15 3.92 -7.27
CA ASN A 106 13.93 4.85 -6.44
C ASN A 106 13.23 5.23 -5.12
N TYR A 107 12.52 4.30 -4.49
CA TYR A 107 11.73 4.61 -3.29
C TYR A 107 12.59 5.08 -2.11
N ASP A 108 13.74 4.45 -1.88
CA ASP A 108 14.70 4.85 -0.85
C ASP A 108 15.22 6.28 -1.05
N VAL A 109 15.59 6.62 -2.29
CA VAL A 109 16.06 7.97 -2.64
C VAL A 109 14.96 9.00 -2.44
N LYS A 110 13.73 8.70 -2.89
CA LYS A 110 12.56 9.58 -2.74
C LYS A 110 12.26 9.85 -1.27
N LEU A 111 12.26 8.82 -0.43
CA LEU A 111 12.05 8.94 1.01
C LEU A 111 13.13 9.80 1.69
N GLY A 112 14.41 9.52 1.40
CA GLY A 112 15.51 10.30 1.95
C GLY A 112 15.48 11.77 1.55
N ASN A 113 15.14 12.06 0.28
CA ASN A 113 15.00 13.44 -0.21
C ASN A 113 13.80 14.15 0.43
N ALA A 114 12.66 13.46 0.57
CA ALA A 114 11.50 14.01 1.27
C ALA A 114 11.83 14.33 2.73
N TYR A 115 12.48 13.42 3.45
CA TYR A 115 12.90 13.66 4.84
C TYR A 115 13.78 14.90 4.95
N LYS A 116 14.82 15.02 4.09
CA LYS A 116 15.68 16.22 4.06
C LYS A 116 14.90 17.49 3.81
N LYS A 117 13.98 17.49 2.84
CA LYS A 117 13.15 18.67 2.50
C LYS A 117 12.31 19.15 3.67
N TRP A 118 11.73 18.23 4.45
CA TRP A 118 10.79 18.57 5.52
C TRP A 118 11.43 18.67 6.91
N SER A 119 12.68 18.25 7.08
CA SER A 119 13.41 18.35 8.37
C SER A 119 14.07 19.71 8.61
N VAL A 120 14.05 20.62 7.62
CA VAL A 120 14.62 21.97 7.74
C VAL A 120 13.54 22.97 8.15
N LYS A 121 12.79 22.66 9.21
CA LYS A 121 11.86 23.60 9.85
C LYS A 121 12.28 23.84 11.29
#